data_AF-A0A929I2R2-F1
#
_entry.id   AF-A0A929I2R2-F1
#
_cell.length_a   1.000
_cell.length_b   1.000
_cell.length_c   1.000
_cell.angle_alpha   90.00
_cell.angle_beta   90.00
_cell.angle_gamma   90.00
#
_symmetry.space_group_name_H-M   'P 1'
#
loop_
_entity.id
_entity.type
_entity.pdbx_description
1 polymer ?
#
loop_
_entity_poly.entity_id
_entity_poly.type
_entity_poly.pdbx_seq_one_letter_code
_entity_poly.pdbx_strand_id
1 'polypeptide(L)'
;SKPTVIVGINENYELNLKLWVQIDTESGNFRRLIDIVSLQGMGSTIQPWGFSILDNAGNYVGAWYSAIRAAVVDINENRQIVNLQPFRRVAIGDQQK
;
A
#
# COMPACT_ATOMS: atom_id res chain seq x y z
N SER A 1 8.17 -3.14 13.06
CA SER A 1 8.31 -2.87 11.62
C SER A 1 7.90 -1.43 11.34
N LYS A 2 8.65 -0.67 10.53
CA LYS A 2 8.21 0.67 10.09
C LYS A 2 7.35 0.48 8.83
N PRO A 3 6.15 1.08 8.75
CA PRO A 3 5.34 1.00 7.54
C PRO A 3 6.07 1.70 6.39
N THR A 4 6.01 1.08 5.23
CA THR A 4 6.62 1.57 3.99
C THR A 4 5.59 1.94 2.94
N VAL A 5 4.30 1.71 3.23
CA VAL A 5 3.16 1.92 2.33
C VAL A 5 1.94 2.40 3.10
N ILE A 6 1.20 3.33 2.51
CA ILE A 6 -0.17 3.72 2.87
C ILE A 6 -1.03 3.61 1.61
N VAL A 7 -2.24 3.06 1.72
CA VAL A 7 -3.16 2.91 0.60
C VAL A 7 -4.51 3.47 1.01
N GLY A 8 -5.07 4.35 0.18
CA GLY A 8 -6.47 4.74 0.25
C GLY A 8 -7.26 3.88 -0.73
N ILE A 9 -8.35 3.26 -0.26
CA ILE A 9 -9.20 2.37 -1.05
C ILE A 9 -10.61 2.98 -1.10
N ASN A 10 -11.19 3.02 -2.30
CA ASN A 10 -12.57 3.44 -2.51
C ASN A 10 -13.53 2.44 -1.83
N GLU A 11 -14.56 2.95 -1.16
CA GLU A 11 -15.53 2.17 -0.39
C GLU A 11 -16.27 1.08 -1.19
N ASN A 12 -16.29 1.18 -2.52
CA ASN A 12 -16.89 0.17 -3.41
C ASN A 12 -16.00 -1.05 -3.64
N TYR A 13 -14.81 -1.10 -3.03
CA TYR A 13 -13.87 -2.21 -3.13
C TYR A 13 -13.55 -2.76 -1.73
N GLU A 14 -13.44 -4.08 -1.66
CA GLU A 14 -13.14 -4.77 -0.41
C GLU A 14 -11.67 -5.18 -0.34
N LEU A 15 -11.07 -5.03 0.84
CA LEU A 15 -9.72 -5.50 1.12
C LEU A 15 -9.77 -6.83 1.85
N ASN A 16 -9.47 -7.93 1.16
CA ASN A 16 -9.49 -9.28 1.75
C ASN A 16 -8.09 -9.74 2.19
N LEU A 17 -7.40 -8.93 3.00
CA LEU A 17 -6.01 -9.18 3.41
C LEU A 17 -5.81 -8.93 4.91
N LYS A 18 -5.30 -9.92 5.64
CA LYS A 18 -5.10 -9.84 7.11
C LYS A 18 -3.92 -8.97 7.55
N LEU A 19 -3.00 -8.64 6.65
CA LEU A 19 -1.77 -7.89 6.97
C LEU A 19 -1.95 -6.37 6.91
N TRP A 20 -3.13 -5.90 6.50
CA TRP A 20 -3.46 -4.49 6.42
C TRP A 20 -4.30 -4.09 7.63
N VAL A 21 -4.03 -2.90 8.14
CA VAL A 21 -4.73 -2.33 9.27
C VAL A 21 -5.43 -1.06 8.79
N GLN A 22 -6.74 -1.01 8.94
CA GLN A 22 -7.51 0.20 8.68
C GLN A 22 -7.15 1.27 9.71
N ILE A 23 -6.93 2.49 9.25
CA ILE A 23 -6.56 3.63 10.07
C ILE A 23 -7.59 4.74 9.83
N ASP A 24 -7.98 5.40 10.91
CA ASP A 24 -8.79 6.61 10.86
C ASP A 24 -7.95 7.79 10.32
N THR A 25 -8.42 8.41 9.24
CA THR A 25 -7.74 9.53 8.57
C THR A 25 -7.69 10.79 9.40
N GLU A 26 -8.61 10.96 10.36
CA GLU A 26 -8.61 12.11 11.27
C GLU A 26 -7.70 11.92 12.48
N SER A 27 -7.13 10.71 12.64
CA SER A 27 -6.26 10.41 13.77
C SER A 27 -4.86 11.02 13.61
N GLY A 28 -4.26 11.44 14.73
CA GLY A 28 -2.84 11.84 14.76
C GLY A 28 -1.88 10.72 14.30
N ASN A 29 -2.31 9.47 14.37
CA ASN A 29 -1.57 8.32 13.86
C ASN A 29 -1.46 8.36 12.33
N PHE A 30 -2.50 8.77 11.61
CA PHE A 30 -2.47 8.88 10.15
C PHE A 30 -1.39 9.84 9.67
N ARG A 31 -1.34 11.05 10.26
CA ARG A 31 -0.31 12.05 9.92
C ARG A 31 1.10 11.53 10.17
N ARG A 32 1.33 10.88 11.32
CA ARG A 32 2.63 10.28 11.65
C ARG A 32 3.05 9.20 10.65
N LEU A 33 2.11 8.41 10.15
CA LEU A 33 2.39 7.37 9.16
C LEU A 33 2.83 7.98 7.83
N ILE A 34 2.17 9.06 7.38
CA ILE A 34 2.57 9.79 6.17
C ILE A 34 4.01 10.29 6.29
N ASP A 35 4.37 10.89 7.43
CA ASP A 35 5.73 11.36 7.69
C ASP A 35 6.74 10.21 7.63
N ILE A 36 6.41 9.07 8.27
CA ILE A 36 7.27 7.89 8.30
C ILE A 36 7.50 7.31 6.89
N VAL A 37 6.46 7.24 6.06
CA VAL A 37 6.58 6.74 4.68
C VAL A 37 7.36 7.72 3.80
N SER A 38 7.12 9.02 3.97
CA SER A 38 7.80 10.09 3.21
C SER A 38 9.30 10.17 3.52
N LEU A 39 9.69 10.03 4.79
CA LEU A 39 11.09 10.08 5.24
C LEU A 39 11.89 8.82 4.88
N GLN A 40 11.22 7.72 4.54
CA GLN A 40 11.87 6.48 4.12
C GLN A 40 12.10 6.38 2.60
N GLY A 41 11.69 7.39 1.83
CA GLY A 41 11.93 7.46 0.40
C GLY A 41 13.42 7.36 0.07
N MET A 42 13.79 6.41 -0.81
CA MET A 42 15.19 6.15 -1.19
C MET A 42 15.85 7.27 -2.02
N GLY A 43 15.08 8.26 -2.47
CA GLY A 43 15.60 9.48 -3.07
C GLY A 43 15.50 10.61 -2.06
N SER A 44 16.47 11.50 -2.01
CA SER A 44 16.61 12.68 -1.13
C SER A 44 15.42 13.66 -1.05
N THR A 45 14.26 13.30 -1.57
CA THR A 45 13.00 14.03 -1.60
C THR A 45 12.07 13.57 -0.48
N ILE A 46 11.57 14.53 0.31
CA ILE A 46 10.61 14.40 1.41
C ILE A 46 9.19 14.11 0.85
N GLN A 47 9.06 13.23 -0.15
CA GLN A 47 7.78 12.92 -0.79
C GLN A 47 7.69 11.44 -1.14
N PRO A 48 6.59 10.76 -0.79
CA PRO A 48 6.38 9.36 -1.12
C PRO A 48 6.05 9.20 -2.61
N TRP A 49 6.32 8.02 -3.17
CA TRP A 49 5.87 7.67 -4.51
C TRP A 49 4.36 7.46 -4.52
N GLY A 50 3.65 8.14 -5.42
CA GLY A 50 2.20 8.05 -5.59
C GLY A 50 1.82 7.27 -6.84
N PHE A 51 0.83 6.37 -6.74
CA PHE A 51 0.23 5.67 -7.89
C PHE A 51 -1.29 5.62 -7.76
N SER A 52 -2.01 5.83 -8.86
CA SER A 52 -3.43 5.51 -8.95
C SER A 52 -3.61 4.00 -9.14
N ILE A 53 -4.54 3.42 -8.39
CA ILE A 53 -4.94 2.02 -8.54
C ILE A 53 -6.22 1.99 -9.37
N LEU A 54 -6.18 1.23 -10.46
CA LEU A 54 -7.31 1.01 -11.35
C LEU A 54 -7.63 -0.48 -11.41
N ASP A 55 -8.91 -0.83 -11.59
CA ASP A 55 -9.30 -2.21 -11.91
C ASP A 55 -9.16 -2.50 -13.41
N ASN A 56 -9.41 -3.75 -13.82
CA ASN A 56 -9.30 -4.17 -15.22
C ASN A 56 -10.26 -3.45 -16.17
N ALA A 57 -11.33 -2.86 -15.66
CA ALA A 57 -12.27 -2.05 -16.44
C ALA A 57 -11.88 -0.56 -16.45
N GLY A 58 -10.77 -0.19 -15.80
CA GLY A 58 -10.29 1.19 -15.70
C GLY A 58 -10.98 2.03 -14.64
N ASN A 59 -11.80 1.43 -13.77
CA ASN A 59 -12.43 2.17 -12.68
C ASN A 59 -11.41 2.51 -11.59
N TYR A 60 -11.60 3.66 -10.94
CA TYR A 60 -10.74 4.10 -9.86
C TYR A 60 -10.99 3.29 -8.58
N VAL A 61 -9.95 2.60 -8.12
CA VAL A 61 -9.96 1.77 -6.92
C VAL A 61 -9.37 2.52 -5.73
N GLY A 62 -8.38 3.38 -5.96
CA GLY A 62 -7.69 4.03 -4.85
C GLY A 62 -6.36 4.66 -5.22
N ALA A 63 -5.63 5.06 -4.18
CA ALA A 63 -4.31 5.66 -4.29
C ALA A 63 -3.31 4.93 -3.40
N TRP A 64 -2.11 4.73 -3.93
CA TRP A 64 -0.99 4.10 -3.25
C TRP A 64 0.10 5.12 -2.98
N TYR A 65 0.60 5.16 -1.75
CA TYR A 65 1.74 5.98 -1.34
C TYR A 65 2.82 5.10 -0.70
N SER A 66 4.05 5.13 -1.22
CA SER A 66 5.13 4.29 -0.68
C SER A 66 6.52 4.92 -0.68
N ALA A 67 7.36 4.40 0.21
CA ALA A 67 8.78 4.73 0.29
C ALA A 67 9.60 4.22 -0.92
N ILE A 68 9.07 3.22 -1.64
CA ILE A 68 9.71 2.63 -2.82
C ILE A 68 8.87 2.86 -4.08
N ARG A 69 9.51 2.95 -5.24
CA ARG A 69 8.83 3.13 -6.54
C ARG A 69 8.30 1.81 -7.09
N ALA A 70 7.47 1.11 -6.32
CA ALA A 70 6.87 -0.16 -6.70
C ALA A 70 5.55 -0.37 -5.97
N ALA A 71 4.58 -0.93 -6.68
CA ALA A 71 3.29 -1.35 -6.19
C ALA A 71 2.84 -2.59 -6.97
N VAL A 72 2.33 -3.59 -6.26
CA VAL A 72 1.67 -4.75 -6.86
C VAL A 72 0.27 -4.82 -6.28
N VAL A 73 -0.71 -4.70 -7.16
CA VAL A 73 -2.13 -4.77 -6.82
C VAL A 73 -2.79 -5.76 -7.76
N ASP A 74 -3.45 -6.77 -7.21
CA ASP A 74 -4.31 -7.68 -7.97
C ASP A 74 -5.74 -7.57 -7.42
N ILE A 75 -6.70 -7.39 -8.33
CA ILE A 75 -8.12 -7.18 -8.02
C ILE A 75 -8.93 -8.23 -8.79
N ASN A 76 -9.82 -8.93 -8.09
CA ASN A 76 -10.68 -9.94 -8.72
C ASN A 76 -11.95 -9.30 -9.33
N GLU A 77 -12.71 -10.11 -10.07
CA GLU A 77 -13.94 -9.67 -10.74
C GLU A 77 -15.03 -9.19 -9.78
N ASN A 78 -14.97 -9.62 -8.51
CA ASN A 78 -15.90 -9.23 -7.45
C ASN A 78 -15.49 -7.91 -6.76
N ARG A 79 -14.58 -7.13 -7.35
CA ARG A 79 -14.05 -5.87 -6.77
C ARG A 79 -13.32 -6.07 -5.44
N GLN A 80 -12.72 -7.23 -5.24
CA GLN A 80 -11.93 -7.51 -4.04
C GLN A 80 -10.44 -7.42 -4.38
N ILE A 81 -9.71 -6.66 -3.57
CA ILE A 81 -8.27 -6.57 -3.63
C ILE A 81 -7.71 -7.84 -2.97
N VAL A 82 -7.16 -8.73 -3.79
CA VAL A 82 -6.62 -10.04 -3.37
C VAL A 82 -5.10 -10.05 -3.26
N ASN A 83 -4.43 -9.01 -3.76
CA ASN A 83 -3.03 -8.76 -3.54
C ASN A 83 -2.77 -7.26 -3.41
N LEU A 84 -2.01 -6.87 -2.40
CA LEU A 84 -1.63 -5.48 -2.13
C LEU A 84 -0.29 -5.49 -1.42
N GLN A 85 0.81 -5.36 -2.16
CA GLN A 85 2.17 -5.45 -1.62
C GLN A 85 3.19 -4.60 -2.41
N PRO A 86 4.23 -4.07 -1.75
CA PRO A 86 5.21 -3.19 -2.40
C PRO A 86 6.14 -3.90 -3.37
N PHE A 87 6.29 -5.22 -3.27
CA PHE A 87 7.15 -6.01 -4.15
C PHE A 87 6.65 -7.45 -4.22
N ARG A 88 6.63 -8.07 -5.41
CA ARG A 88 6.53 -9.53 -5.52
C ARG A 88 7.89 -10.13 -5.15
N ARG A 89 8.10 -10.46 -3.88
CA ARG A 89 9.12 -11.44 -3.48
C ARG A 89 8.40 -12.62 -2.85
N VAL A 90 8.59 -13.81 -3.41
CA VAL A 90 8.40 -15.05 -2.66
C VAL A 90 9.48 -15.02 -1.58
N ALA A 91 9.10 -14.79 -0.33
CA ALA A 91 10.03 -14.93 0.77
C ALA A 91 10.32 -16.43 0.95
N ILE A 92 11.49 -16.88 0.48
CA ILE A 92 12.06 -18.16 0.89
C ILE A 92 12.86 -17.86 2.16
N GLY A 93 12.39 -18.35 3.29
CA GLY A 93 13.06 -18.16 4.56
C GLY A 93 14.21 -19.14 4.71
N ASP A 94 15.44 -18.70 4.46
CA ASP A 94 16.64 -19.34 5.01
C ASP A 94 17.00 -18.66 6.32
N GLN A 95 16.24 -18.96 7.37
CA GLN A 95 16.79 -18.82 8.72
C GLN A 95 17.62 -20.08 8.98
N GLN A 96 18.93 -20.03 8.67
CA GLN A 96 19.87 -20.93 9.32
C GLN A 96 19.83 -20.64 10.82
N LYS A 97 19.70 -21.73 11.60
CA LYS A 97 19.54 -21.77 13.06
C LYS A 97 20.59 -20.97 13.81
#